data_AF-A0A0K1EJF9-F1
#
_entry.id   AF-A0A0K1EJF9-F1
#
_cell.length_a   1.000
_cell.length_b   1.000
_cell.length_c   1.000
_cell.angle_alpha   90.00
_cell.angle_beta   90.00
_cell.angle_gamma   90.00
#
_symmetry.space_group_name_H-M   'P 1'
#
loop_
_entity.id
_entity.type
_entity.pdbx_description
1 polymer ?
#
loop_
_entity_poly.entity_id
_entity_poly.type
_entity_poly.pdbx_seq_one_letter_code
_entity_poly.pdbx_strand_id
1 'polypeptide(L)'
;MAFLLSACGPPKEVEAPTLSAEIACPAPIGEILREDCAAIGAVFEPLAVGGALERAGKGQAGLQRTEAIRAAVQLAEQVKGQRVELCESYNRCQMTRGEHEARDKQLTDLMAALLDLWGNRKFSAPEEVARFHAGVQELSVRLSGRGDAPAEPKGVPAAKPAIPALPGGKLQQIAAEGISFSPSGEGVTVQAKEGPPRLVLRSSTTLPLRGGRRYLVRVHGSYAPAAPGLIAPGDEVTGRFRFRAAQDAELYLGLRSLEDPESQEGLTPLQITAKEKGVREAKLVAEPGASGFYLVVGSRGTGQVHLDDVELVRGGNVLAAARAEAATEPQVKTSCAPDKAQPLGGKASLRCEGSGDLVSVGTPDAYLEIAIRGASGDRAVLRTQSLEGGRRLDATLKEDAELLITVAGAGTATVRAVEVQAVGP
;
A
#
# COMPACT_ATOMS: atom_id res chain seq x y z
N MET A 1 45.33 -35.64 15.47
CA MET A 1 44.68 -36.38 14.37
C MET A 1 43.41 -36.99 14.92
N ALA A 2 42.27 -36.34 14.69
CA ALA A 2 40.94 -36.87 14.98
C ALA A 2 39.96 -36.09 14.08
N PHE A 3 39.44 -36.76 13.05
CA PHE A 3 38.39 -36.24 12.18
C PHE A 3 37.04 -36.41 12.91
N LEU A 4 36.31 -35.30 13.11
CA LEU A 4 34.90 -35.34 13.46
C LEU A 4 34.09 -35.19 12.17
N LEU A 5 33.40 -36.26 11.80
CA LEU A 5 32.45 -36.29 10.69
C LEU A 5 31.14 -35.63 11.13
N SER A 6 30.71 -34.62 10.36
CA SER A 6 29.38 -34.02 10.43
C SER A 6 28.29 -35.05 10.12
N ALA A 7 27.31 -35.15 11.02
CA ALA A 7 26.07 -35.87 10.78
C ALA A 7 25.14 -35.03 9.88
N CYS A 8 25.05 -35.41 8.61
CA CYS A 8 23.91 -35.05 7.76
C CYS A 8 22.72 -35.92 8.18
N GLY A 9 21.66 -35.31 8.72
CA GLY A 9 20.37 -35.98 8.87
C GLY A 9 19.75 -36.27 7.51
N PRO A 10 18.96 -37.35 7.36
CA PRO A 10 18.29 -37.67 6.11
C PRO A 10 17.30 -36.56 5.71
N PRO A 11 17.05 -36.35 4.41
CA PRO A 11 16.07 -35.38 3.95
C PRO A 11 14.70 -35.75 4.53
N LYS A 12 14.05 -34.76 5.14
CA LYS A 12 12.68 -34.88 5.65
C LYS A 12 11.78 -35.18 4.44
N GLU A 13 11.25 -36.40 4.40
CA GLU A 13 10.25 -36.81 3.42
C GLU A 13 9.00 -35.95 3.67
N VAL A 14 8.65 -35.10 2.69
CA VAL A 14 7.44 -34.29 2.74
C VAL A 14 6.27 -35.26 2.54
N GLU A 15 5.50 -35.47 3.60
CA GLU A 15 4.26 -36.25 3.58
C GLU A 15 3.36 -35.75 2.44
N ALA A 16 3.05 -36.61 1.48
CA ALA A 16 2.11 -36.30 0.42
C ALA A 16 0.72 -36.09 1.03
N PRO A 17 0.02 -34.98 0.74
CA PRO A 17 -1.27 -34.70 1.35
C PRO A 17 -2.31 -35.76 0.95
N THR A 18 -3.07 -36.18 1.94
CA THR A 18 -4.11 -37.22 1.89
C THR A 18 -5.18 -36.90 0.84
N LEU A 19 -5.48 -37.89 -0.01
CA LEU A 19 -6.44 -37.85 -1.11
C LEU A 19 -7.78 -37.23 -0.70
N SER A 20 -8.10 -36.14 -1.37
CA SER A 20 -9.31 -35.33 -1.27
C SER A 20 -10.52 -36.00 -1.95
N ALA A 21 -11.70 -35.84 -1.36
CA ALA A 21 -12.94 -36.47 -1.83
C ALA A 21 -13.27 -36.08 -3.29
N GLU A 22 -13.71 -37.07 -4.09
CA GLU A 22 -14.27 -36.85 -5.42
C GLU A 22 -15.54 -36.00 -5.33
N ILE A 23 -15.67 -35.04 -6.24
CA ILE A 23 -16.85 -34.18 -6.42
C ILE A 23 -17.53 -34.57 -7.74
N ALA A 24 -18.80 -34.93 -7.68
CA ALA A 24 -19.61 -35.13 -8.88
C ALA A 24 -20.09 -33.77 -9.42
N CYS A 25 -19.61 -33.36 -10.60
CA CYS A 25 -20.08 -32.16 -11.28
C CYS A 25 -21.17 -32.47 -12.30
N PRO A 26 -22.05 -31.49 -12.62
CA PRO A 26 -22.98 -31.61 -13.74
C PRO A 26 -22.25 -31.89 -15.07
N ALA A 27 -22.92 -32.60 -15.97
CA ALA A 27 -22.44 -32.73 -17.34
C ALA A 27 -22.26 -31.33 -17.98
N PRO A 28 -21.17 -31.10 -18.76
CA PRO A 28 -20.24 -32.08 -19.32
C PRO A 28 -18.97 -32.37 -18.49
N ILE A 29 -18.83 -31.79 -17.29
CA ILE A 29 -17.56 -31.83 -16.54
C ILE A 29 -17.29 -33.21 -15.94
N GLY A 30 -18.32 -33.87 -15.39
CA GLY A 30 -18.19 -35.19 -14.77
C GLY A 30 -17.54 -35.14 -13.39
N GLU A 31 -16.94 -36.24 -12.95
CA GLU A 31 -16.31 -36.30 -11.63
C GLU A 31 -14.93 -35.64 -11.62
N ILE A 32 -14.64 -34.86 -10.59
CA ILE A 32 -13.35 -34.18 -10.38
C ILE A 32 -12.79 -34.50 -8.98
N LEU A 33 -11.46 -34.43 -8.85
CA LEU A 33 -10.80 -34.51 -7.55
C LEU A 33 -10.76 -33.12 -6.92
N ARG A 34 -11.25 -32.98 -5.67
CA ARG A 34 -11.16 -31.71 -4.95
C ARG A 34 -9.69 -31.36 -4.71
N GLU A 35 -9.31 -30.10 -4.88
CA GLU A 35 -7.96 -29.63 -4.56
C GLU A 35 -7.94 -28.82 -3.25
N ASP A 36 -6.82 -28.85 -2.53
CA ASP A 36 -6.60 -27.98 -1.37
C ASP A 36 -6.03 -26.63 -1.83
N CYS A 37 -6.91 -25.65 -2.05
CA CYS A 37 -6.50 -24.33 -2.49
C CYS A 37 -5.69 -23.56 -1.43
N ALA A 38 -5.76 -23.94 -0.15
CA ALA A 38 -4.97 -23.32 0.91
C ALA A 38 -3.48 -23.74 0.83
N ALA A 39 -3.21 -24.97 0.38
CA ALA A 39 -1.85 -25.48 0.20
C ALA A 39 -1.06 -24.73 -0.90
N ILE A 40 -1.75 -24.12 -1.87
CA ILE A 40 -1.12 -23.34 -2.96
C ILE A 40 -0.30 -22.17 -2.39
N GLY A 41 -0.68 -21.61 -1.24
CA GLY A 41 0.00 -20.45 -0.65
C GLY A 41 1.44 -20.72 -0.19
N ALA A 42 1.76 -21.95 0.22
CA ALA A 42 3.07 -22.30 0.81
C ALA A 42 4.20 -22.43 -0.21
N VAL A 43 3.88 -22.69 -1.49
CA VAL A 43 4.88 -22.90 -2.55
C VAL A 43 5.58 -21.58 -2.98
N PHE A 44 5.06 -20.42 -2.53
CA PHE A 44 5.51 -19.09 -2.96
C PHE A 44 6.49 -18.40 -2.00
N GLU A 45 6.87 -19.04 -0.88
CA GLU A 45 7.86 -18.51 0.06
C GLU A 45 9.24 -18.11 -0.52
N PRO A 46 9.77 -18.72 -1.61
CA PRO A 46 11.11 -18.38 -2.13
C PRO A 46 11.29 -16.93 -2.63
N LEU A 47 10.20 -16.17 -2.82
CA LEU A 47 10.22 -14.77 -3.28
C LEU A 47 10.03 -13.75 -2.14
N ALA A 48 10.16 -14.17 -0.88
CA ALA A 48 10.04 -13.29 0.29
C ALA A 48 10.96 -12.06 0.18
N VAL A 49 10.31 -10.90 0.15
CA VAL A 49 10.83 -9.58 -0.25
C VAL A 49 11.94 -9.05 0.67
N GLY A 50 11.97 -9.50 1.93
CA GLY A 50 12.85 -8.96 2.97
C GLY A 50 14.33 -8.98 2.63
N GLY A 51 14.85 -10.10 2.12
CA GLY A 51 16.29 -10.25 1.82
C GLY A 51 16.74 -9.67 0.46
N ALA A 52 15.79 -9.31 -0.41
CA ALA A 52 16.08 -8.76 -1.74
C ALA A 52 16.14 -7.22 -1.73
N LEU A 53 15.31 -6.58 -0.90
CA LEU A 53 15.30 -5.12 -0.71
C LEU A 53 16.60 -4.62 -0.05
N GLU A 54 17.20 -5.39 0.86
CA GLU A 54 18.48 -5.06 1.49
C GLU A 54 19.64 -4.92 0.47
N ARG A 55 19.53 -5.57 -0.69
CA ARG A 55 20.56 -5.55 -1.76
C ARG A 55 20.35 -4.47 -2.82
N ALA A 56 19.24 -3.73 -2.79
CA ALA A 56 18.96 -2.72 -3.81
C ALA A 56 19.92 -1.50 -3.74
N GLY A 57 20.62 -1.30 -2.61
CA GLY A 57 21.57 -0.20 -2.43
C GLY A 57 20.90 1.17 -2.31
N LYS A 58 21.66 2.21 -1.95
CA LYS A 58 21.16 3.58 -1.73
C LYS A 58 21.32 4.46 -2.98
N GLY A 59 20.41 5.42 -3.19
CA GLY A 59 20.46 6.42 -4.28
C GLY A 59 19.53 6.13 -5.48
N GLN A 60 19.57 6.96 -6.53
CA GLN A 60 18.71 6.86 -7.73
C GLN A 60 18.78 5.50 -8.44
N ALA A 61 19.97 4.91 -8.56
CA ALA A 61 20.14 3.54 -9.07
C ALA A 61 19.56 2.47 -8.12
N GLY A 62 19.45 2.77 -6.82
CA GLY A 62 18.75 1.92 -5.86
C GLY A 62 17.23 1.95 -6.04
N LEU A 63 16.64 3.10 -6.38
CA LEU A 63 15.21 3.22 -6.67
C LEU A 63 14.79 2.34 -7.86
N GLN A 64 15.54 2.39 -8.96
CA GLN A 64 15.26 1.56 -10.15
C GLN A 64 15.36 0.05 -9.85
N ARG A 65 16.37 -0.36 -9.07
CA ARG A 65 16.52 -1.75 -8.61
C ARG A 65 15.35 -2.18 -7.74
N THR A 66 14.92 -1.29 -6.85
CA THR A 66 13.80 -1.55 -5.95
C THR A 66 12.48 -1.68 -6.71
N GLU A 67 12.23 -0.80 -7.67
CA GLU A 67 11.07 -0.86 -8.55
C GLU A 67 11.03 -2.17 -9.34
N ALA A 68 12.16 -2.57 -9.91
CA ALA A 68 12.26 -3.82 -10.65
C ALA A 68 11.98 -5.05 -9.77
N ILE A 69 12.53 -5.07 -8.55
CA ILE A 69 12.23 -6.11 -7.54
C ILE A 69 10.73 -6.13 -7.21
N ARG A 70 10.11 -4.98 -6.97
CA ARG A 70 8.67 -4.89 -6.68
C ARG A 70 7.82 -5.42 -7.81
N ALA A 71 8.15 -5.08 -9.06
CA ALA A 71 7.42 -5.59 -10.22
C ALA A 71 7.44 -7.13 -10.26
N ALA A 72 8.58 -7.75 -9.94
CA ALA A 72 8.70 -9.21 -9.88
C ALA A 72 7.84 -9.82 -8.75
N VAL A 73 7.86 -9.20 -7.57
CA VAL A 73 7.03 -9.63 -6.42
C VAL A 73 5.54 -9.50 -6.73
N GLN A 74 5.13 -8.37 -7.32
CA GLN A 74 3.74 -8.17 -7.72
C GLN A 74 3.30 -9.20 -8.75
N LEU A 75 4.15 -9.54 -9.72
CA LEU A 75 3.86 -10.58 -10.68
C LEU A 75 3.70 -11.95 -10.01
N ALA A 76 4.56 -12.29 -9.06
CA ALA A 76 4.47 -13.54 -8.31
C ALA A 76 3.14 -13.65 -7.53
N GLU A 77 2.73 -12.59 -6.85
CA GLU A 77 1.44 -12.54 -6.16
C GLU A 77 0.25 -12.61 -7.13
N GLN A 78 0.36 -12.04 -8.33
CA GLN A 78 -0.66 -12.19 -9.37
C GLN A 78 -0.76 -13.64 -9.86
N VAL A 79 0.37 -14.31 -10.11
CA VAL A 79 0.40 -15.72 -10.50
C VAL A 79 -0.21 -16.59 -9.39
N LYS A 80 0.16 -16.35 -8.13
CA LYS A 80 -0.41 -17.02 -6.97
C LYS A 80 -1.92 -16.84 -6.89
N GLY A 81 -2.40 -15.59 -6.99
CA GLY A 81 -3.83 -15.28 -7.00
C GLY A 81 -4.58 -16.01 -8.10
N GLN A 82 -4.04 -16.05 -9.32
CA GLN A 82 -4.65 -16.80 -10.42
C GLN A 82 -4.67 -18.31 -10.20
N ARG A 83 -3.66 -18.90 -9.54
CA ARG A 83 -3.68 -20.34 -9.19
C ARG A 83 -4.72 -20.66 -8.12
N VAL A 84 -4.88 -19.80 -7.12
CA VAL A 84 -5.94 -19.96 -6.10
C VAL A 84 -7.32 -19.86 -6.76
N GLU A 85 -7.54 -18.84 -7.61
CA GLU A 85 -8.80 -18.68 -8.36
C GLU A 85 -9.08 -19.88 -9.27
N LEU A 86 -8.06 -20.39 -9.96
CA LEU A 86 -8.14 -21.58 -10.81
C LEU A 86 -8.59 -22.81 -10.00
N CYS A 87 -7.94 -23.07 -8.86
CA CYS A 87 -8.29 -24.16 -7.95
C CYS A 87 -9.72 -24.04 -7.42
N GLU A 88 -10.13 -22.84 -6.99
CA GLU A 88 -11.49 -22.64 -6.50
C GLU A 88 -12.54 -22.84 -7.60
N SER A 89 -12.28 -22.35 -8.81
CA SER A 89 -13.20 -22.53 -9.94
C SER A 89 -13.27 -23.98 -10.41
N TYR A 90 -12.17 -24.72 -10.33
CA TYR A 90 -12.17 -26.17 -10.55
C TYR A 90 -13.03 -26.88 -9.48
N ASN A 91 -12.80 -26.61 -8.20
CA ASN A 91 -13.60 -27.14 -7.09
C ASN A 91 -15.09 -26.76 -7.13
N ARG A 92 -15.45 -25.66 -7.81
CA ARG A 92 -16.82 -25.20 -8.05
C ARG A 92 -17.45 -25.78 -9.33
N CYS A 93 -16.80 -26.72 -10.01
CA CYS A 93 -17.28 -27.31 -11.25
C CYS A 93 -17.55 -26.27 -12.35
N GLN A 94 -16.67 -25.27 -12.50
CA GLN A 94 -16.81 -24.23 -13.53
C GLN A 94 -15.94 -24.47 -14.77
N MET A 95 -15.06 -25.47 -14.72
CA MET A 95 -14.16 -25.85 -15.81
C MET A 95 -13.95 -27.35 -15.84
N THR A 96 -13.56 -27.87 -16.99
CA THR A 96 -13.18 -29.26 -17.17
C THR A 96 -11.77 -29.52 -16.64
N ARG A 97 -11.45 -30.79 -16.37
CA ARG A 97 -10.10 -31.21 -15.97
C ARG A 97 -9.02 -30.81 -16.99
N GLY A 98 -9.30 -30.96 -18.28
CA GLY A 98 -8.35 -30.59 -19.33
C GLY A 98 -8.06 -29.09 -19.37
N GLU A 99 -9.08 -28.24 -19.15
CA GLU A 99 -8.91 -26.78 -19.06
C GLU A 99 -8.12 -26.38 -17.81
N HIS A 100 -8.41 -27.03 -16.68
CA HIS A 100 -7.67 -26.84 -15.43
C HIS A 100 -6.18 -27.17 -15.60
N GLU A 101 -5.86 -28.37 -16.07
CA GLU A 101 -4.49 -28.84 -16.28
C GLU A 101 -3.72 -27.93 -17.25
N ALA A 102 -4.34 -27.48 -18.34
CA ALA A 102 -3.73 -26.56 -19.29
C ALA A 102 -3.41 -25.20 -18.66
N ARG A 103 -4.34 -24.64 -17.88
CA ARG A 103 -4.15 -23.33 -17.25
C ARG A 103 -3.16 -23.40 -16.09
N ASP A 104 -3.18 -24.46 -15.29
CA ASP A 104 -2.22 -24.64 -14.20
C ASP A 104 -0.79 -24.82 -14.75
N LYS A 105 -0.64 -25.58 -15.85
CA LYS A 105 0.64 -25.69 -16.56
C LYS A 105 1.15 -24.32 -17.01
N GLN A 106 0.29 -23.50 -17.61
CA GLN A 106 0.67 -22.15 -18.05
C GLN A 106 1.14 -21.27 -16.87
N LEU A 107 0.43 -21.30 -15.74
CA LEU A 107 0.79 -20.54 -14.55
C LEU A 107 2.09 -21.04 -13.91
N THR A 108 2.31 -22.36 -13.92
CA THR A 108 3.55 -23.00 -13.47
C THR A 108 4.74 -22.61 -14.34
N ASP A 109 4.58 -22.64 -15.67
CA ASP A 109 5.64 -22.27 -16.62
C ASP A 109 6.01 -20.77 -16.47
N LEU A 110 5.02 -19.89 -16.24
CA LEU A 110 5.25 -18.47 -15.94
C LEU A 110 6.02 -18.26 -14.64
N MET A 111 5.68 -19.02 -13.60
CA MET A 111 6.36 -18.96 -12.33
C MET A 111 7.81 -19.45 -12.44
N ALA A 112 8.04 -20.55 -13.17
CA ALA A 112 9.38 -21.05 -13.43
C ALA A 112 10.23 -20.02 -14.19
N ALA A 113 9.66 -19.37 -15.21
CA ALA A 113 10.35 -18.30 -15.94
C ALA A 113 10.66 -17.09 -15.05
N LEU A 114 9.75 -16.71 -14.14
CA LEU A 114 9.99 -15.64 -13.17
C LEU A 114 11.11 -16.01 -12.19
N LEU A 115 11.14 -17.26 -11.70
CA LEU A 115 12.19 -17.76 -10.81
C LEU A 115 13.55 -17.83 -11.51
N ASP A 116 13.60 -18.23 -12.77
CA ASP A 116 14.84 -18.21 -13.57
C ASP A 116 15.34 -16.78 -13.79
N LEU A 117 14.45 -15.87 -14.20
CA LEU A 117 14.76 -14.44 -14.34
C LEU A 117 15.27 -13.85 -13.02
N TRP A 118 14.63 -14.23 -11.90
CA TRP A 118 15.06 -13.85 -10.56
C TRP A 118 16.44 -14.43 -10.23
N GLY A 119 16.68 -15.72 -10.45
CA GLY A 119 17.96 -16.38 -10.19
C GLY A 119 19.12 -15.78 -10.98
N ASN A 120 18.87 -15.38 -12.23
CA ASN A 120 19.85 -14.80 -13.14
C ASN A 120 20.04 -13.28 -12.98
N ARG A 121 19.33 -12.63 -12.05
CA ARG A 121 19.39 -11.17 -11.88
C ARG A 121 20.80 -10.72 -11.48
N LYS A 122 21.32 -9.75 -12.24
CA LYS A 122 22.50 -8.97 -11.86
C LYS A 122 22.05 -7.52 -11.75
N PHE A 123 22.33 -6.90 -10.62
CA PHE A 123 21.92 -5.53 -10.32
C PHE A 123 23.14 -4.62 -10.17
N SER A 124 24.19 -4.94 -10.93
CA SER A 124 25.47 -4.24 -10.93
C SER A 124 25.46 -3.03 -11.86
N ALA A 125 24.74 -3.09 -12.98
CA ALA A 125 24.64 -2.00 -13.94
C ALA A 125 23.18 -1.65 -14.33
N PRO A 126 22.86 -0.39 -14.69
CA PRO A 126 21.51 0.04 -15.06
C PRO A 126 20.88 -0.78 -16.18
N GLU A 127 21.66 -1.21 -17.17
CA GLU A 127 21.20 -2.02 -18.31
C GLU A 127 20.73 -3.41 -17.87
N GLU A 128 21.30 -3.94 -16.78
CA GLU A 128 20.88 -5.22 -16.21
C GLU A 128 19.55 -5.07 -15.46
N VAL A 129 19.35 -3.95 -14.76
CA VAL A 129 18.08 -3.60 -14.10
C VAL A 129 16.98 -3.42 -15.15
N ALA A 130 17.27 -2.69 -16.23
CA ALA A 130 16.35 -2.48 -17.34
C ALA A 130 15.96 -3.80 -18.02
N ARG A 131 16.93 -4.70 -18.28
CA ARG A 131 16.66 -6.04 -18.83
C ARG A 131 15.81 -6.90 -17.90
N PHE A 132 16.13 -6.91 -16.62
CA PHE A 132 15.34 -7.64 -15.63
C PHE A 132 13.90 -7.12 -15.56
N HIS A 133 13.73 -5.80 -15.48
CA HIS A 133 12.41 -5.17 -15.48
C HIS A 133 11.62 -5.46 -16.78
N ALA A 134 12.26 -5.40 -17.94
CA ALA A 134 11.64 -5.77 -19.21
C ALA A 134 11.19 -7.24 -19.25
N GLY A 135 12.00 -8.16 -18.71
CA GLY A 135 11.62 -9.58 -18.59
C GLY A 135 10.42 -9.78 -17.67
N VAL A 136 10.34 -9.06 -16.55
CA VAL A 136 9.16 -9.09 -15.67
C VAL A 136 7.92 -8.56 -16.39
N GLN A 137 8.03 -7.46 -17.13
CA GLN A 137 6.94 -6.91 -17.92
C GLN A 137 6.46 -7.88 -19.00
N GLU A 138 7.38 -8.55 -19.70
CA GLU A 138 7.05 -9.57 -20.69
C GLU A 138 6.25 -10.72 -20.08
N LEU A 139 6.69 -11.25 -18.93
CA LEU A 139 5.96 -12.29 -18.22
C LEU A 139 4.57 -11.81 -17.74
N SER A 140 4.45 -10.55 -17.31
CA SER A 140 3.16 -9.95 -16.96
C SER A 140 2.20 -9.84 -18.16
N VAL A 141 2.73 -9.52 -19.35
CA VAL A 141 1.96 -9.49 -20.61
C VAL A 141 1.52 -10.90 -21.00
N ARG A 142 2.37 -11.92 -20.85
CA ARG A 142 2.03 -13.33 -21.07
C ARG A 142 0.96 -13.82 -20.07
N LEU A 143 1.07 -13.45 -18.80
CA LEU A 143 0.05 -13.74 -17.77
C LEU A 143 -1.31 -13.13 -18.13
N SER A 144 -1.29 -11.94 -18.74
CA SER A 144 -2.48 -11.24 -19.24
C SER A 144 -3.03 -11.82 -20.56
N GLY A 145 -2.40 -12.86 -21.13
CA GLY A 145 -2.83 -13.53 -22.35
C GLY A 145 -2.54 -12.79 -23.65
N ARG A 146 -1.49 -11.95 -23.69
CA ARG A 146 -1.14 -11.10 -24.85
C ARG A 146 0.12 -11.49 -25.62
N GLY A 147 0.76 -12.64 -25.34
CA GLY A 147 2.02 -13.03 -25.98
C GLY A 147 1.97 -14.40 -26.67
N ASP A 148 2.30 -14.39 -27.97
CA ASP A 148 2.71 -15.46 -28.88
C ASP A 148 1.74 -16.62 -29.22
N ALA A 149 1.02 -16.44 -30.33
CA ALA A 149 0.67 -17.53 -31.25
C ALA A 149 0.92 -17.08 -32.71
N PRO A 150 1.45 -17.95 -33.61
CA PRO A 150 1.59 -17.63 -35.03
C PRO A 150 0.22 -17.41 -35.66
N ALA A 151 0.13 -16.46 -36.58
CA ALA A 151 -1.12 -16.00 -37.16
C ALA A 151 -1.91 -17.11 -37.90
N GLU A 152 -3.03 -17.52 -37.30
CA GLU A 152 -4.18 -18.11 -38.01
C GLU A 152 -5.38 -17.13 -38.01
N PRO A 153 -6.28 -17.21 -39.00
CA PRO A 153 -7.22 -16.13 -39.30
C PRO A 153 -8.35 -16.03 -38.26
N LYS A 154 -8.30 -14.91 -37.51
CA LYS A 154 -9.42 -14.13 -36.93
C LYS A 154 -10.63 -14.93 -36.40
N GLY A 155 -10.48 -15.50 -35.21
CA GLY A 155 -11.53 -15.44 -34.18
C GLY A 155 -11.27 -14.21 -33.32
N VAL A 156 -12.18 -13.23 -33.32
CA VAL A 156 -12.04 -12.00 -32.51
C VAL A 156 -11.90 -12.40 -31.04
N PRO A 157 -10.78 -12.10 -30.35
CA PRO A 157 -10.65 -12.39 -28.93
C PRO A 157 -11.75 -11.63 -28.20
N ALA A 158 -12.51 -12.33 -27.36
CA ALA A 158 -13.50 -11.71 -26.50
C ALA A 158 -12.79 -10.66 -25.65
N ALA A 159 -12.99 -9.39 -25.99
CA ALA A 159 -12.39 -8.27 -25.30
C ALA A 159 -12.76 -8.37 -23.82
N LYS A 160 -11.75 -8.41 -22.93
CA LYS A 160 -11.96 -8.20 -21.50
C LYS A 160 -12.87 -6.97 -21.37
N PRO A 161 -14.02 -7.05 -20.66
CA PRO A 161 -14.97 -5.95 -20.61
C PRO A 161 -14.22 -4.68 -20.23
N ALA A 162 -14.29 -3.67 -21.09
CA ALA A 162 -13.70 -2.37 -20.79
C ALA A 162 -14.33 -1.89 -19.48
N ILE A 163 -13.51 -1.71 -18.44
CA ILE A 163 -13.99 -1.12 -17.20
C ILE A 163 -14.47 0.29 -17.55
N PRO A 164 -15.73 0.66 -17.27
CA PRO A 164 -16.21 1.99 -17.55
C PRO A 164 -15.33 3.03 -16.85
N ALA A 165 -14.72 3.89 -17.65
CA ALA A 165 -13.93 5.02 -17.18
C ALA A 165 -14.69 6.31 -17.51
N LEU A 166 -14.97 7.12 -16.49
CA LEU A 166 -15.48 8.47 -16.65
C LEU A 166 -14.29 9.42 -16.80
N PRO A 167 -14.18 10.17 -17.91
CA PRO A 167 -13.14 11.19 -18.03
C PRO A 167 -13.29 12.26 -16.95
N GLY A 168 -12.18 12.77 -16.42
CA GLY A 168 -12.20 13.75 -15.34
C GLY A 168 -12.94 15.04 -15.70
N GLY A 169 -12.89 15.46 -16.97
CA GLY A 169 -13.64 16.61 -17.49
C GLY A 169 -15.16 16.42 -17.48
N LYS A 170 -15.68 15.21 -17.20
CA LYS A 170 -17.11 14.94 -17.00
C LYS A 170 -17.54 15.00 -15.53
N LEU A 171 -16.62 15.15 -14.58
CA LEU A 171 -16.95 15.43 -13.19
C LEU A 171 -17.52 16.84 -13.06
N GLN A 172 -18.50 17.00 -12.17
CA GLN A 172 -19.05 18.32 -11.90
C GLN A 172 -18.05 19.11 -11.05
N GLN A 173 -17.68 20.29 -11.56
CA GLN A 173 -16.82 21.25 -10.88
C GLN A 173 -17.65 22.04 -9.87
N ILE A 174 -17.15 22.16 -8.65
CA ILE A 174 -17.80 22.89 -7.56
C ILE A 174 -16.99 24.16 -7.30
N ALA A 175 -17.55 25.31 -7.66
CA ALA A 175 -16.91 26.59 -7.44
C ALA A 175 -16.76 26.84 -5.92
N ALA A 176 -15.55 27.21 -5.52
CA ALA A 176 -15.22 27.58 -4.15
C ALA A 176 -14.15 28.68 -4.16
N GLU A 177 -14.08 29.47 -3.10
CA GLU A 177 -13.08 30.52 -2.98
C GLU A 177 -11.66 29.95 -3.03
N GLY A 178 -10.79 30.60 -3.81
CA GLY A 178 -9.40 30.18 -3.98
C GLY A 178 -9.20 28.91 -4.82
N ILE A 179 -10.25 28.44 -5.50
CA ILE A 179 -10.18 27.32 -6.46
C ILE A 179 -10.32 27.85 -7.88
N SER A 180 -9.47 27.38 -8.79
CA SER A 180 -9.62 27.57 -10.23
C SER A 180 -9.60 26.24 -10.96
N PHE A 181 -10.34 26.17 -12.06
CA PHE A 181 -10.44 24.98 -12.90
C PHE A 181 -9.92 25.29 -14.30
N SER A 182 -9.21 24.33 -14.88
CA SER A 182 -8.81 24.37 -16.29
C SER A 182 -8.95 22.99 -16.93
N PRO A 183 -9.40 22.92 -18.20
CA PRO A 183 -9.44 21.65 -18.93
C PRO A 183 -8.01 21.14 -19.18
N SER A 184 -7.82 19.83 -19.15
CA SER A 184 -6.52 19.18 -19.41
C SER A 184 -6.73 17.90 -20.21
N GLY A 185 -6.80 18.03 -21.53
CA GLY A 185 -7.25 16.94 -22.41
C GLY A 185 -8.67 16.50 -22.05
N GLU A 186 -8.85 15.21 -21.77
CA GLU A 186 -10.13 14.66 -21.27
C GLU A 186 -10.30 14.80 -19.75
N GLY A 187 -9.28 15.31 -19.05
CA GLY A 187 -9.28 15.54 -17.61
C GLY A 187 -9.62 16.97 -17.21
N VAL A 188 -9.62 17.20 -15.89
CA VAL A 188 -9.80 18.51 -15.26
C VAL A 188 -8.63 18.77 -14.32
N THR A 189 -8.06 19.97 -14.41
CA THR A 189 -7.05 20.47 -13.48
C THR A 189 -7.69 21.43 -12.51
N VAL A 190 -7.49 21.18 -11.21
CA VAL A 190 -7.91 22.00 -10.10
C VAL A 190 -6.66 22.63 -9.48
N GLN A 191 -6.61 23.94 -9.40
CA GLN A 191 -5.61 24.66 -8.62
C GLN A 191 -6.27 25.23 -7.37
N ALA A 192 -5.66 24.99 -6.22
CA ALA A 192 -6.14 25.47 -4.93
C ALA A 192 -5.09 26.37 -4.29
N LYS A 193 -5.53 27.53 -3.79
CA LYS A 193 -4.77 28.36 -2.84
C LYS A 193 -4.81 27.75 -1.45
N GLU A 194 -3.98 28.22 -0.54
CA GLU A 194 -4.01 27.80 0.87
C GLU A 194 -5.39 28.05 1.48
N GLY A 195 -5.82 27.17 2.38
CA GLY A 195 -7.13 27.27 3.03
C GLY A 195 -7.66 25.92 3.54
N PRO A 196 -8.85 25.93 4.16
CA PRO A 196 -9.49 24.73 4.66
C PRO A 196 -9.85 23.75 3.52
N PRO A 197 -10.12 22.47 3.84
CA PRO A 197 -10.61 21.50 2.88
C PRO A 197 -11.86 22.01 2.14
N ARG A 198 -11.84 21.94 0.81
CA ARG A 198 -12.95 22.37 -0.06
C ARG A 198 -13.31 21.27 -1.04
N LEU A 199 -14.59 20.96 -1.16
CA LEU A 199 -15.11 20.08 -2.21
C LEU A 199 -14.92 20.76 -3.56
N VAL A 200 -14.23 20.11 -4.50
CA VAL A 200 -13.91 20.69 -5.81
C VAL A 200 -14.49 19.92 -6.98
N LEU A 201 -14.61 18.60 -6.86
CA LEU A 201 -15.19 17.75 -7.90
C LEU A 201 -16.17 16.77 -7.27
N ARG A 202 -17.27 16.50 -7.98
CA ARG A 202 -18.21 15.44 -7.63
C ARG A 202 -18.62 14.65 -8.86
N SER A 203 -18.90 13.36 -8.68
CA SER A 203 -19.52 12.57 -9.74
C SER A 203 -20.90 13.11 -10.07
N SER A 204 -21.21 13.23 -11.36
CA SER A 204 -22.59 13.48 -11.81
C SER A 204 -23.42 12.19 -11.79
N THR A 205 -24.68 12.27 -12.20
CA THR A 205 -25.59 11.11 -12.33
C THR A 205 -25.09 10.02 -13.30
N THR A 206 -24.03 10.30 -14.08
CA THR A 206 -23.46 9.36 -15.04
C THR A 206 -22.54 8.31 -14.41
N LEU A 207 -22.18 8.44 -13.12
CA LEU A 207 -21.37 7.47 -12.39
C LEU A 207 -22.24 6.78 -11.32
N PRO A 208 -23.12 5.83 -11.69
CA PRO A 208 -24.12 5.30 -10.77
C PRO A 208 -23.47 4.36 -9.74
N LEU A 209 -23.09 4.91 -8.59
CA LEU A 209 -22.75 4.14 -7.39
C LEU A 209 -24.06 3.76 -6.67
N ARG A 210 -24.72 2.70 -7.13
CA ARG A 210 -26.04 2.27 -6.63
C ARG A 210 -25.94 1.46 -5.34
N GLY A 211 -26.88 1.68 -4.42
CA GLY A 211 -27.02 0.87 -3.21
C GLY A 211 -27.20 -0.62 -3.49
N GLY A 212 -26.86 -1.45 -2.50
CA GLY A 212 -26.93 -2.91 -2.56
C GLY A 212 -25.76 -3.58 -3.30
N ARG A 213 -24.67 -2.85 -3.58
CA ARG A 213 -23.51 -3.36 -4.33
C ARG A 213 -22.19 -2.91 -3.69
N ARG A 214 -21.14 -3.69 -3.92
CA ARG A 214 -19.76 -3.31 -3.62
C ARG A 214 -19.11 -2.71 -4.86
N TYR A 215 -18.40 -1.61 -4.68
CA TYR A 215 -17.69 -0.94 -5.77
C TYR A 215 -16.22 -0.79 -5.46
N LEU A 216 -15.47 -0.88 -6.55
CA LEU A 216 -14.13 -0.40 -6.62
C LEU A 216 -14.04 0.83 -7.50
N VAL A 217 -13.61 1.93 -6.90
CA VAL A 217 -13.42 3.20 -7.59
C VAL A 217 -11.94 3.50 -7.65
N ARG A 218 -11.40 3.77 -8.84
CA ARG A 218 -10.01 4.18 -9.02
C ARG A 218 -9.94 5.56 -9.68
N VAL A 219 -9.27 6.49 -9.01
CA VAL A 219 -9.07 7.86 -9.50
C VAL A 219 -7.66 7.98 -10.06
N HIS A 220 -7.57 8.25 -11.36
CA HIS A 220 -6.32 8.42 -12.08
C HIS A 220 -5.99 9.89 -12.26
N GLY A 221 -4.74 10.26 -12.03
CA GLY A 221 -4.35 11.65 -12.13
C GLY A 221 -2.95 11.95 -11.64
N SER A 222 -2.74 13.20 -11.27
CA SER A 222 -1.57 13.67 -10.54
C SER A 222 -1.99 14.68 -9.49
N TYR A 223 -1.25 14.75 -8.39
CA TYR A 223 -1.40 15.80 -7.40
C TYR A 223 -0.02 16.30 -7.00
N ALA A 224 0.13 17.61 -6.98
CA ALA A 224 1.34 18.31 -6.56
C ALA A 224 0.95 19.33 -5.49
N PRO A 225 1.13 19.02 -4.18
CA PRO A 225 0.93 20.00 -3.13
C PRO A 225 1.94 21.15 -3.29
N ALA A 226 1.56 22.38 -2.91
CA ALA A 226 2.45 23.54 -3.04
C ALA A 226 3.68 23.43 -2.11
N ALA A 227 3.49 22.80 -0.94
CA ALA A 227 4.57 22.37 -0.06
C ALA A 227 4.61 20.84 -0.05
N PRO A 228 5.69 20.20 -0.51
CA PRO A 228 5.81 18.75 -0.45
C PRO A 228 5.86 18.26 1.00
N GLY A 229 5.39 17.04 1.24
CA GLY A 229 5.58 16.37 2.54
C GLY A 229 7.07 16.19 2.87
N LEU A 230 7.40 16.14 4.16
CA LEU A 230 8.79 15.97 4.59
C LEU A 230 9.36 14.58 4.21
N ILE A 231 8.47 13.60 4.03
CA ILE A 231 8.80 12.21 3.75
C ILE A 231 8.19 11.80 2.43
N ALA A 232 9.03 11.49 1.45
CA ALA A 232 8.63 10.96 0.16
C ALA A 232 8.51 9.42 0.22
N PRO A 233 7.70 8.80 -0.65
CA PRO A 233 7.61 7.34 -0.74
C PRO A 233 8.99 6.73 -1.03
N GLY A 234 9.35 5.67 -0.28
CA GLY A 234 10.65 5.00 -0.38
C GLY A 234 11.81 5.65 0.38
N ASP A 235 11.60 6.80 1.03
CA ASP A 235 12.64 7.41 1.86
C ASP A 235 13.00 6.53 3.08
N GLU A 236 14.31 6.48 3.41
CA GLU A 236 14.83 5.99 4.69
C GLU A 236 14.97 7.18 5.65
N VAL A 237 14.29 7.12 6.78
CA VAL A 237 14.34 8.14 7.84
C VAL A 237 14.62 7.47 9.19
N THR A 238 15.05 8.26 10.16
CA THR A 238 15.19 7.83 11.55
C THR A 238 14.21 8.62 12.40
N GLY A 239 13.31 7.93 13.09
CA GLY A 239 12.58 8.51 14.20
C GLY A 239 13.41 8.37 15.47
N ARG A 240 13.49 9.42 16.29
CA ARG A 240 14.09 9.33 17.63
C ARG A 240 13.28 10.11 18.65
N PHE A 241 13.30 9.68 19.90
CA PHE A 241 12.62 10.39 20.99
C PHE A 241 13.27 10.09 22.34
N ARG A 242 13.14 11.03 23.28
CA ARG A 242 13.41 10.82 24.70
C ARG A 242 12.11 10.48 25.42
N PHE A 243 12.22 9.61 26.42
CA PHE A 243 11.05 9.24 27.22
C PHE A 243 11.38 9.06 28.70
N ARG A 244 10.32 9.11 29.52
CA ARG A 244 10.27 8.60 30.89
C ARG A 244 8.87 8.03 31.15
N ALA A 245 8.79 6.81 31.65
CA ALA A 245 7.52 6.19 32.01
C ALA A 245 7.37 6.09 33.53
N ALA A 246 6.19 6.45 34.06
CA ALA A 246 5.91 6.30 35.50
C ALA A 246 5.56 4.85 35.88
N GLN A 247 5.01 4.10 34.92
CA GLN A 247 4.49 2.74 35.05
C GLN A 247 4.98 1.90 33.86
N ASP A 248 4.77 0.59 33.93
CA ASP A 248 4.98 -0.28 32.78
C ASP A 248 4.06 0.17 31.64
N ALA A 249 4.61 0.27 30.43
CA ALA A 249 3.90 0.73 29.25
C ALA A 249 4.53 0.14 27.98
N GLU A 250 3.73 0.01 26.93
CA GLU A 250 4.25 -0.23 25.59
C GLU A 250 4.22 1.10 24.83
N LEU A 251 5.38 1.61 24.42
CA LEU A 251 5.46 2.68 23.44
C LEU A 251 5.64 2.08 22.04
N TYR A 252 5.30 2.85 21.03
CA TYR A 252 5.66 2.52 19.66
C TYR A 252 6.12 3.76 18.90
N LEU A 253 6.99 3.51 17.93
CA LEU A 253 7.50 4.50 16.99
C LEU A 253 7.30 3.95 15.59
N GLY A 254 6.75 4.75 14.68
CA GLY A 254 6.55 4.31 13.31
C GLY A 254 6.27 5.44 12.34
N LEU A 255 6.19 5.09 11.06
CA LEU A 255 5.65 5.98 10.03
C LEU A 255 4.20 5.62 9.78
N ARG A 256 3.36 6.63 9.66
CA ARG A 256 2.00 6.50 9.14
C ARG A 256 1.89 7.20 7.80
N SER A 257 0.91 6.77 7.01
CA SER A 257 0.51 7.39 5.74
C SER A 257 -0.83 8.08 5.93
N LEU A 258 -1.10 9.16 5.18
CA LEU A 258 -2.45 9.72 5.12
C LEU A 258 -3.46 8.71 4.53
N GLU A 259 -2.98 7.77 3.73
CA GLU A 259 -3.80 6.78 3.03
C GLU A 259 -4.32 5.68 3.97
N ASP A 260 -3.58 5.39 5.04
CA ASP A 260 -3.97 4.46 6.10
C ASP A 260 -3.45 4.96 7.46
N PRO A 261 -4.11 5.96 8.06
CA PRO A 261 -3.67 6.56 9.31
C PRO A 261 -3.88 5.63 10.51
N GLU A 262 -4.57 4.50 10.37
CA GLU A 262 -4.81 3.54 11.46
C GLU A 262 -3.91 2.30 11.38
N SER A 263 -3.16 2.16 10.27
CA SER A 263 -2.23 1.05 10.05
C SER A 263 -1.35 0.79 11.26
N GLN A 264 -1.23 -0.47 11.64
CA GLN A 264 -0.28 -0.92 12.65
C GLN A 264 1.02 -1.43 11.99
N GLU A 265 1.06 -1.48 10.66
CA GLU A 265 2.23 -1.90 9.91
C GLU A 265 3.33 -0.84 10.03
N GLY A 266 4.58 -1.27 10.22
CA GLY A 266 5.72 -0.36 10.38
C GLY A 266 5.84 0.29 11.77
N LEU A 267 5.00 -0.08 12.73
CA LEU A 267 5.19 0.30 14.14
C LEU A 267 6.26 -0.58 14.78
N THR A 268 7.25 0.05 15.41
CA THR A 268 8.27 -0.63 16.22
C THR A 268 7.84 -0.54 17.68
N PRO A 269 7.29 -1.63 18.27
CA PRO A 269 6.90 -1.63 19.68
C PRO A 269 8.13 -1.63 20.58
N LEU A 270 7.97 -1.02 21.74
CA LEU A 270 8.97 -0.93 22.78
C LEU A 270 8.29 -1.17 24.13
N GLN A 271 8.66 -2.28 24.77
CA GLN A 271 8.28 -2.52 26.16
C GLN A 271 9.14 -1.64 27.08
N ILE A 272 8.47 -0.94 27.99
CA ILE A 272 9.08 -0.01 28.93
C ILE A 272 8.66 -0.41 30.33
N THR A 273 9.64 -0.42 31.24
CA THR A 273 9.41 -0.73 32.64
C THR A 273 9.13 0.55 33.45
N ALA A 274 8.43 0.40 34.57
CA ALA A 274 8.14 1.49 35.48
C ALA A 274 9.41 2.24 35.90
N LYS A 275 9.38 3.57 35.83
CA LYS A 275 10.50 4.48 36.12
C LYS A 275 11.66 4.43 35.12
N GLU A 276 11.52 3.69 34.02
CA GLU A 276 12.50 3.72 32.95
C GLU A 276 12.53 5.09 32.26
N LYS A 277 13.73 5.53 31.89
CA LYS A 277 13.98 6.73 31.11
C LYS A 277 15.08 6.46 30.10
N GLY A 278 15.02 7.08 28.94
CA GLY A 278 16.06 6.89 27.93
C GLY A 278 15.80 7.62 26.63
N VAL A 279 16.65 7.29 25.65
CA VAL A 279 16.51 7.67 24.24
C VAL A 279 16.19 6.41 23.45
N ARG A 280 15.35 6.54 22.44
CA ARG A 280 15.04 5.48 21.48
C ARG A 280 15.11 6.04 20.08
N GLU A 281 15.58 5.21 19.17
CA GLU A 281 15.62 5.51 17.76
C GLU A 281 15.25 4.27 16.96
N ALA A 282 14.60 4.47 15.82
CA ALA A 282 14.33 3.43 14.85
C ALA A 282 14.54 3.98 13.44
N LYS A 283 15.17 3.17 12.59
CA LYS A 283 15.21 3.42 11.15
C LYS A 283 13.91 2.91 10.55
N LEU A 284 13.27 3.76 9.75
CA LEU A 284 11.96 3.53 9.16
C LEU A 284 12.06 3.79 7.66
N VAL A 285 11.31 3.04 6.87
CA VAL A 285 11.25 3.20 5.42
C VAL A 285 9.82 3.53 5.03
N ALA A 286 9.61 4.65 4.34
CA ALA A 286 8.29 5.04 3.86
C ALA A 286 7.83 4.09 2.76
N GLU A 287 6.58 3.61 2.86
CA GLU A 287 6.06 2.67 1.88
C GLU A 287 6.01 3.32 0.48
N PRO A 288 6.56 2.68 -0.57
CA PRO A 288 6.62 3.26 -1.91
C PRO A 288 5.24 3.45 -2.58
N GLY A 289 4.23 2.69 -2.17
CA GLY A 289 2.88 2.72 -2.76
C GLY A 289 1.96 3.78 -2.16
N ALA A 290 2.26 4.26 -0.96
CA ALA A 290 1.45 5.22 -0.21
C ALA A 290 2.06 6.64 -0.29
N SER A 291 1.41 7.63 0.33
CA SER A 291 1.89 9.02 0.32
C SER A 291 1.39 9.80 1.54
N GLY A 292 2.01 10.96 1.78
CA GLY A 292 1.68 11.78 2.95
C GLY A 292 2.19 11.16 4.25
N PHE A 293 3.45 10.73 4.26
CA PHE A 293 4.02 10.08 5.43
C PHE A 293 4.34 11.07 6.55
N TYR A 294 4.14 10.63 7.79
CA TYR A 294 4.52 11.36 9.00
C TYR A 294 5.00 10.40 10.09
N LEU A 295 5.82 10.90 11.00
CA LEU A 295 6.31 10.12 12.14
C LEU A 295 5.28 10.14 13.26
N VAL A 296 5.09 9.01 13.92
CA VAL A 296 4.27 8.92 15.14
C VAL A 296 5.04 8.29 16.29
N VAL A 297 4.82 8.83 17.49
CA VAL A 297 5.11 8.18 18.76
C VAL A 297 3.79 8.01 19.49
N GLY A 298 3.50 6.78 19.89
CA GLY A 298 2.26 6.45 20.59
C GLY A 298 2.48 5.46 21.73
N SER A 299 1.40 5.19 22.47
CA SER A 299 1.38 4.23 23.58
C SER A 299 0.23 3.23 23.46
N ARG A 300 0.43 2.03 24.02
CA ARG A 300 -0.64 1.09 24.34
C ARG A 300 -0.71 0.90 25.86
N GLY A 301 -1.92 1.03 26.42
CA GLY A 301 -2.17 0.97 27.86
C GLY A 301 -2.56 2.32 28.47
N THR A 302 -2.72 2.36 29.79
CA THR A 302 -3.20 3.54 30.54
C THR A 302 -2.08 4.26 31.32
N GLY A 303 -0.82 3.95 31.01
CA GLY A 303 0.34 4.52 31.70
C GLY A 303 0.60 5.97 31.29
N GLN A 304 1.03 6.78 32.24
CA GLN A 304 1.53 8.13 31.97
C GLN A 304 2.98 8.06 31.47
N VAL A 305 3.24 8.75 30.35
CA VAL A 305 4.57 8.82 29.73
C VAL A 305 4.92 10.28 29.47
N HIS A 306 6.16 10.64 29.77
CA HIS A 306 6.76 11.90 29.35
C HIS A 306 7.58 11.67 28.10
N LEU A 307 7.38 12.48 27.06
CA LEU A 307 8.14 12.48 25.82
C LEU A 307 8.88 13.82 25.66
N ASP A 308 10.02 13.81 24.99
CA ASP A 308 10.75 15.03 24.60
C ASP A 308 11.64 14.72 23.39
N ASP A 309 12.06 15.75 22.66
CA ASP A 309 12.89 15.62 21.44
C ASP A 309 12.37 14.52 20.49
N VAL A 310 11.07 14.49 20.20
CA VAL A 310 10.51 13.58 19.18
C VAL A 310 10.89 14.11 17.81
N GLU A 311 11.86 13.50 17.16
CA GLU A 311 12.52 14.05 15.98
C GLU A 311 12.45 13.09 14.79
N LEU A 312 12.10 13.67 13.64
CA LEU A 312 12.20 13.04 12.33
C LEU A 312 13.52 13.45 11.68
N VAL A 313 14.39 12.48 11.41
CA VAL A 313 15.77 12.71 10.95
C VAL A 313 16.02 12.04 9.60
N ARG A 314 16.69 12.73 8.67
CA ARG A 314 17.19 12.15 7.41
C ARG A 314 18.64 12.57 7.18
N GLY A 315 19.52 11.60 6.96
CA GLY A 315 20.94 11.88 6.70
C GLY A 315 21.63 12.67 7.82
N GLY A 316 21.20 12.50 9.08
CA GLY A 316 21.71 13.24 10.24
C GLY A 316 21.06 14.62 10.46
N ASN A 317 20.25 15.11 9.53
CA ASN A 317 19.53 16.39 9.67
C ASN A 317 18.14 16.17 10.27
N VAL A 318 17.79 16.95 11.29
CA VAL A 318 16.44 16.98 11.86
C VAL A 318 15.54 17.74 10.88
N LEU A 319 14.57 17.05 10.29
CA LEU A 319 13.59 17.62 9.35
C LEU A 319 12.45 18.32 10.10
N ALA A 320 12.00 17.72 11.19
CA ALA A 320 11.00 18.26 12.10
C ALA A 320 11.20 17.65 13.49
N ALA A 321 10.75 18.37 14.51
CA ALA A 321 10.82 17.95 15.91
C ALA A 321 9.49 18.27 16.59
N ALA A 322 9.20 17.60 17.70
CA ALA A 322 8.26 18.03 18.72
C ALA A 322 9.02 18.17 20.05
N ARG A 323 9.22 19.42 20.48
CA ARG A 323 9.89 19.78 21.74
C ARG A 323 8.89 20.46 22.67
N ALA A 324 8.92 20.10 23.95
CA ALA A 324 7.99 20.64 24.95
C ALA A 324 8.19 22.13 25.28
N GLU A 325 9.18 22.78 24.67
CA GLU A 325 9.54 24.17 24.92
C GLU A 325 8.89 25.17 23.97
N ALA A 326 8.48 24.74 22.78
CA ALA A 326 7.90 25.61 21.77
C ALA A 326 6.37 25.49 21.79
N ALA A 327 5.70 26.64 21.93
CA ALA A 327 4.24 26.68 22.01
C ALA A 327 3.55 26.19 20.70
N THR A 328 4.26 26.26 19.57
CA THR A 328 3.80 25.79 18.26
C THR A 328 5.01 25.42 17.39
N GLU A 329 5.33 24.13 17.29
CA GLU A 329 6.24 23.65 16.25
C GLU A 329 5.44 23.32 14.98
N PRO A 330 5.89 23.75 13.80
CA PRO A 330 5.15 23.51 12.56
C PRO A 330 5.05 22.01 12.29
N GLN A 331 3.90 21.59 11.76
CA GLN A 331 3.63 20.18 11.39
C GLN A 331 3.70 19.18 12.55
N VAL A 332 3.54 19.66 13.80
CA VAL A 332 3.40 18.83 14.99
C VAL A 332 1.95 18.79 15.44
N LYS A 333 1.44 17.59 15.66
CA LYS A 333 0.17 17.34 16.35
C LYS A 333 0.46 16.55 17.61
N THR A 334 -0.07 16.98 18.75
CA THR A 334 0.18 16.32 20.04
C THR A 334 -1.10 16.34 20.88
N SER A 335 -1.40 15.21 21.53
CA SER A 335 -2.43 15.12 22.58
C SER A 335 -1.86 15.37 23.99
N CYS A 336 -0.53 15.51 24.09
CA CYS A 336 0.19 15.70 25.34
C CYS A 336 0.23 17.18 25.78
N ALA A 337 0.35 17.40 27.09
CA ALA A 337 0.50 18.73 27.68
C ALA A 337 1.96 19.01 28.09
N PRO A 338 2.49 20.22 27.90
CA PRO A 338 3.82 20.56 28.43
C PRO A 338 3.88 20.50 29.96
N ASP A 339 4.91 19.85 30.51
CA ASP A 339 5.18 19.74 31.94
C ASP A 339 6.60 20.24 32.27
N LYS A 340 6.65 21.40 32.94
CA LYS A 340 7.90 22.05 33.38
C LYS A 340 8.48 21.47 34.66
N ALA A 341 7.69 20.70 35.41
CA ALA A 341 8.16 20.07 36.65
C ALA A 341 9.00 18.82 36.37
N GLN A 342 8.83 18.21 35.20
CA GLN A 342 9.52 16.97 34.81
C GLN A 342 10.24 17.07 33.46
N PRO A 343 11.29 17.91 33.32
CA PRO A 343 12.06 17.97 32.10
C PRO A 343 12.81 16.65 31.80
N LEU A 344 13.03 16.39 30.51
CA LEU A 344 13.88 15.28 30.03
C LEU A 344 15.20 15.81 29.45
N GLY A 345 15.13 16.61 28.38
CA GLY A 345 16.29 17.23 27.75
C GLY A 345 16.43 18.72 28.05
N GLY A 346 15.30 19.42 28.08
CA GLY A 346 15.23 20.87 28.17
C GLY A 346 14.58 21.40 29.45
N LYS A 347 13.71 22.40 29.30
CA LYS A 347 12.97 23.10 30.36
C LYS A 347 11.60 22.48 30.65
N ALA A 348 11.13 21.57 29.80
CA ALA A 348 9.86 20.88 29.93
C ALA A 348 9.91 19.49 29.28
N SER A 349 8.85 18.71 29.43
CA SER A 349 8.55 17.51 28.63
C SER A 349 7.09 17.50 28.22
N LEU A 350 6.73 16.69 27.23
CA LEU A 350 5.36 16.43 26.81
C LEU A 350 4.79 15.32 27.70
N ARG A 351 3.91 15.67 28.64
CA ARG A 351 3.20 14.72 29.50
C ARG A 351 1.99 14.18 28.76
N CYS A 352 2.04 12.89 28.45
CA CYS A 352 1.05 12.17 27.67
C CYS A 352 0.28 11.19 28.56
N GLU A 353 -1.03 11.13 28.36
CA GLU A 353 -1.95 10.22 29.06
C GLU A 353 -2.81 9.49 28.03
N GLY A 354 -3.17 8.24 28.34
CA GLY A 354 -4.00 7.41 27.46
C GLY A 354 -3.21 6.54 26.47
N SER A 355 -3.91 6.10 25.43
CA SER A 355 -3.41 5.21 24.38
C SER A 355 -3.66 5.81 22.99
N GLY A 356 -2.93 5.30 22.00
CA GLY A 356 -2.99 5.78 20.61
C GLY A 356 -1.80 6.67 20.26
N ASP A 357 -1.94 7.44 19.19
CA ASP A 357 -0.91 8.37 18.73
C ASP A 357 -0.84 9.56 19.70
N LEU A 358 0.31 9.72 20.36
CA LEU A 358 0.53 10.76 21.36
C LEU A 358 1.11 12.02 20.69
N VAL A 359 2.09 11.82 19.80
CA VAL A 359 2.78 12.88 19.07
C VAL A 359 2.97 12.45 17.62
N SER A 360 2.56 13.31 16.69
CA SER A 360 2.78 13.15 15.25
C SER A 360 3.63 14.31 14.73
N VAL A 361 4.67 14.02 13.96
CA VAL A 361 5.65 14.98 13.46
C VAL A 361 5.75 14.90 11.94
N GLY A 362 5.68 16.05 11.27
CA GLY A 362 5.73 16.15 9.81
C GLY A 362 4.41 15.81 9.13
N THR A 363 3.27 15.97 9.84
CA THR A 363 1.96 15.72 9.24
C THR A 363 1.72 16.70 8.07
N PRO A 364 1.42 16.22 6.85
CA PRO A 364 1.20 17.14 5.73
C PRO A 364 -0.10 17.91 5.87
N ASP A 365 -0.06 19.21 5.58
CA ASP A 365 -1.23 20.10 5.64
C ASP A 365 -1.99 20.20 4.31
N ALA A 366 -1.36 19.80 3.20
CA ALA A 366 -1.95 19.78 1.87
C ALA A 366 -2.12 18.35 1.36
N TYR A 367 -3.35 17.97 1.02
CA TYR A 367 -3.71 16.64 0.54
C TYR A 367 -5.01 16.65 -0.27
N LEU A 368 -5.24 15.57 -1.02
CA LEU A 368 -6.53 15.23 -1.58
C LEU A 368 -7.28 14.31 -0.65
N GLU A 369 -8.56 14.59 -0.42
CA GLU A 369 -9.48 13.63 0.17
C GLU A 369 -10.44 13.16 -0.92
N ILE A 370 -10.41 11.85 -1.18
CA ILE A 370 -11.31 11.18 -2.11
C ILE A 370 -12.29 10.40 -1.25
N ALA A 371 -13.59 10.59 -1.46
CA ALA A 371 -14.60 9.93 -0.65
C ALA A 371 -15.73 9.36 -1.51
N ILE A 372 -16.26 8.21 -1.11
CA ILE A 372 -17.55 7.72 -1.57
C ILE A 372 -18.56 8.04 -0.48
N ARG A 373 -19.50 8.96 -0.74
CA ARG A 373 -20.45 9.47 0.25
C ARG A 373 -21.87 9.04 -0.12
N GLY A 374 -22.53 8.36 0.82
CA GLY A 374 -23.97 8.07 0.75
C GLY A 374 -24.78 9.06 1.60
N ALA A 375 -26.11 8.89 1.62
CA ALA A 375 -27.00 9.73 2.41
C ALA A 375 -26.69 9.69 3.92
N SER A 376 -26.16 8.57 4.43
CA SER A 376 -25.79 8.44 5.85
C SER A 376 -24.34 8.86 6.16
N GLY A 377 -23.61 9.45 5.22
CA GLY A 377 -22.23 9.89 5.37
C GLY A 377 -21.22 9.12 4.52
N ASP A 378 -19.94 9.27 4.87
CA ASP A 378 -18.85 8.65 4.12
C ASP A 378 -18.84 7.13 4.28
N ARG A 379 -18.71 6.43 3.15
CA ARG A 379 -18.64 4.97 3.06
C ARG A 379 -17.20 4.47 2.89
N ALA A 380 -16.40 5.26 2.20
CA ALA A 380 -14.95 5.08 2.12
C ALA A 380 -14.33 6.46 1.97
N VAL A 381 -13.18 6.67 2.62
CA VAL A 381 -12.40 7.91 2.53
C VAL A 381 -10.95 7.53 2.37
N LEU A 382 -10.27 8.22 1.47
CA LEU A 382 -8.84 8.11 1.26
C LEU A 382 -8.24 9.51 1.25
N ARG A 383 -7.23 9.75 2.10
CA ARG A 383 -6.44 10.98 2.06
C ARG A 383 -5.08 10.68 1.45
N THR A 384 -4.64 11.49 0.50
CA THR A 384 -3.42 11.18 -0.26
C THR A 384 -2.72 12.45 -0.74
N GLN A 385 -1.39 12.39 -0.86
CA GLN A 385 -0.58 13.40 -1.54
C GLN A 385 -0.18 12.99 -2.96
N SER A 386 -0.72 11.90 -3.49
CA SER A 386 -0.43 11.45 -4.86
C SER A 386 -1.65 10.79 -5.51
N LEU A 387 -1.79 10.97 -6.82
CA LEU A 387 -2.73 10.20 -7.64
C LEU A 387 -1.99 9.21 -8.57
N GLU A 388 -0.68 9.08 -8.40
CA GLU A 388 0.14 8.16 -9.17
C GLU A 388 -0.30 6.71 -8.96
N GLY A 389 -0.25 5.91 -10.03
CA GLY A 389 -0.70 4.51 -10.02
C GLY A 389 -2.22 4.32 -9.94
N GLY A 390 -3.01 5.40 -9.76
CA GLY A 390 -4.46 5.36 -9.63
C GLY A 390 -4.89 4.99 -8.22
N ARG A 391 -5.44 5.95 -7.48
CA ARG A 391 -5.84 5.77 -6.07
C ARG A 391 -7.19 5.10 -5.96
N ARG A 392 -7.25 4.06 -5.11
CA ARG A 392 -8.34 3.10 -5.06
C ARG A 392 -9.16 3.28 -3.79
N LEU A 393 -10.49 3.26 -3.92
CA LEU A 393 -11.44 3.13 -2.84
C LEU A 393 -12.27 1.88 -3.03
N ASP A 394 -12.56 1.19 -1.94
CA ASP A 394 -13.42 0.02 -1.88
C ASP A 394 -14.57 0.32 -0.90
N ALA A 395 -15.80 0.21 -1.37
CA ALA A 395 -16.97 0.51 -0.56
C ALA A 395 -18.14 -0.43 -0.87
N THR A 396 -18.74 -0.95 0.19
CA THR A 396 -20.06 -1.61 0.12
C THR A 396 -21.15 -0.60 0.41
N LEU A 397 -22.04 -0.39 -0.55
CA LEU A 397 -23.04 0.67 -0.50
C LEU A 397 -24.40 0.09 -0.08
N LYS A 398 -25.02 0.68 0.94
CA LYS A 398 -26.40 0.36 1.35
C LYS A 398 -27.42 1.22 0.60
N GLU A 399 -27.08 2.47 0.35
CA GLU A 399 -27.84 3.42 -0.47
C GLU A 399 -26.99 3.92 -1.64
N ASP A 400 -27.63 4.65 -2.56
CA ASP A 400 -26.92 5.35 -3.62
C ASP A 400 -25.91 6.34 -3.04
N ALA A 401 -24.75 6.43 -3.69
CA ALA A 401 -23.64 7.26 -3.27
C ALA A 401 -23.09 8.10 -4.41
N GLU A 402 -22.21 9.03 -4.07
CA GLU A 402 -21.47 9.87 -4.99
C GLU A 402 -19.98 9.87 -4.65
N LEU A 403 -19.14 9.99 -5.68
CA LEU A 403 -17.70 10.21 -5.53
C LEU A 403 -17.46 11.70 -5.35
N LEU A 404 -16.73 12.04 -4.28
CA LEU A 404 -16.33 13.39 -3.95
C LEU A 404 -14.80 13.50 -3.95
N ILE A 405 -14.27 14.59 -4.48
CA ILE A 405 -12.85 14.94 -4.38
C ILE A 405 -12.75 16.33 -3.76
N THR A 406 -12.08 16.36 -2.62
CA THR A 406 -11.83 17.55 -1.79
C THR A 406 -10.33 17.86 -1.83
N VAL A 407 -9.97 19.14 -1.91
CA VAL A 407 -8.58 19.60 -1.81
C VAL A 407 -8.40 20.33 -0.49
N ALA A 408 -7.44 19.88 0.31
CA ALA A 408 -6.96 20.56 1.52
C ALA A 408 -5.63 21.26 1.22
N GLY A 409 -5.44 22.47 1.74
CA GLY A 409 -4.24 23.26 1.52
C GLY A 409 -4.05 23.74 0.08
N ALA A 410 -2.87 24.30 -0.20
CA ALA A 410 -2.48 24.77 -1.53
C ALA A 410 -1.91 23.62 -2.39
N GLY A 411 -2.26 23.58 -3.66
CA GLY A 411 -1.74 22.57 -4.58
C GLY A 411 -2.45 22.52 -5.93
N THR A 412 -1.96 21.66 -6.82
CA THR A 412 -2.55 21.41 -8.14
C THR A 412 -2.88 19.94 -8.28
N ALA A 413 -4.15 19.63 -8.58
CA ALA A 413 -4.64 18.28 -8.84
C ALA A 413 -5.10 18.18 -10.29
N THR A 414 -4.68 17.16 -11.02
CA THR A 414 -5.25 16.82 -12.33
C THR A 414 -5.95 15.48 -12.21
N VAL A 415 -7.27 15.45 -12.38
CA VAL A 415 -8.04 14.21 -12.47
C VAL A 415 -8.24 13.88 -13.93
N ARG A 416 -7.63 12.77 -14.39
CA ARG A 416 -7.68 12.32 -15.79
C ARG A 416 -8.88 11.42 -16.03
N ALA A 417 -9.09 10.43 -15.17
CA ALA A 417 -10.17 9.47 -15.31
C ALA A 417 -10.59 8.90 -13.95
N VAL A 418 -11.83 8.43 -13.88
CA VAL A 418 -12.38 7.69 -12.75
C VAL A 418 -12.91 6.35 -13.28
N GLU A 419 -12.29 5.26 -12.89
CA GLU A 419 -12.75 3.91 -13.21
C GLU A 419 -13.69 3.42 -12.10
N VAL A 420 -14.79 2.79 -12.49
CA VAL A 420 -15.74 2.18 -11.55
C VAL A 420 -15.99 0.74 -11.93
N GLN A 421 -15.69 -0.15 -11.01
CA GLN A 421 -15.94 -1.57 -11.15
C GLN A 421 -16.91 -2.01 -10.06
N ALA A 422 -18.08 -2.51 -10.45
CA ALA A 422 -18.92 -3.25 -9.53
C ALA A 422 -18.24 -4.59 -9.24
N VAL A 423 -18.02 -4.89 -7.97
CA VAL A 423 -17.50 -6.18 -7.52
C VAL A 423 -18.70 -7.06 -7.22
N GLY A 424 -18.64 -8.34 -7.62
CA GLY A 424 -19.67 -9.32 -7.27
C GLY A 424 -19.89 -9.35 -5.74
N PRO A 425 -21.10 -9.78 -5.30
CA PRO A 425 -21.43 -9.87 -3.88
C PRO A 425 -20.47 -10.77 -3.10
#